data_AF-A0A7V5FV29-F1
#
_entry.id   AF-A0A7V5FV29-F1
#
_cell.length_a   1.000
_cell.length_b   1.000
_cell.length_c   1.000
_cell.angle_alpha   90.00
_cell.angle_beta   90.00
_cell.angle_gamma   90.00
#
_symmetry.space_group_name_H-M   'P 1'
#
loop_
_entity.id
_entity.type
_entity.pdbx_description
1 polymer ?
#
loop_
_entity_poly.entity_id
_entity_poly.type
_entity_poly.pdbx_seq_one_letter_code
_entity_poly.pdbx_strand_id
1 'polypeptide(L)'
;MLNTLFKYWSYRLFSPDTLHRQTYEAFKHLLKQDGRAHDLMAELEILYYEGKRRDMAGIRSLFTQFSGAVQAMIGSLAVLKPTDATTLAQYHKKLDFYIRFLLAPPLQPAGKPFVLALSEITKSDVSGNKAYNLAKLKTELNAP
;
A
#
# COMPACT_ATOMS: atom_id res chain seq x y z
N MET A 1 22.38 -15.54 -25.52
CA MET A 1 21.08 -15.12 -24.96
C MET A 1 19.86 -15.66 -25.72
N LEU A 2 19.94 -15.99 -27.03
CA LEU A 2 18.83 -16.66 -27.74
C LEU A 2 18.58 -18.11 -27.29
N ASN A 3 19.63 -18.84 -26.85
CA ASN A 3 19.50 -20.25 -26.47
C ASN A 3 18.68 -20.48 -25.19
N THR A 4 18.60 -19.51 -24.28
CA THR A 4 17.77 -19.60 -23.07
C THR A 4 16.30 -19.31 -23.37
N LEU A 5 16.02 -18.39 -24.31
CA LEU A 5 14.68 -18.11 -24.80
C LEU A 5 14.08 -19.30 -25.57
N PHE A 6 14.88 -19.94 -26.44
CA PHE A 6 14.46 -21.15 -27.15
C PHE A 6 14.24 -22.35 -26.23
N LYS A 7 15.04 -22.49 -25.17
CA LYS A 7 14.89 -23.58 -24.18
C LYS A 7 13.66 -23.40 -23.28
N TYR A 8 13.27 -22.14 -23.02
CA TYR A 8 12.04 -21.80 -22.29
C TYR A 8 10.79 -21.97 -23.16
N TRP A 9 10.91 -21.66 -24.46
CA TRP A 9 9.85 -21.89 -25.46
C TRP A 9 9.67 -23.38 -25.81
N SER A 10 10.76 -24.14 -25.93
CA SER A 10 10.70 -25.57 -26.29
C SER A 10 10.14 -26.45 -25.18
N TYR A 11 10.33 -26.08 -23.90
CA TYR A 11 9.66 -26.75 -22.78
C TYR A 11 8.17 -26.44 -22.69
N ARG A 12 7.71 -25.30 -23.24
CA ARG A 12 6.30 -24.88 -23.28
C ARG A 12 5.53 -25.44 -24.49
N LEU A 13 6.19 -26.21 -25.34
CA LEU A 13 5.64 -26.79 -26.57
C LEU A 13 4.89 -28.13 -26.37
N PHE A 14 4.76 -28.61 -25.13
CA PHE A 14 4.03 -29.85 -24.82
C PHE A 14 2.63 -29.55 -24.24
N SER A 15 1.62 -29.66 -25.11
CA SER A 15 0.15 -29.49 -24.93
C SER A 15 -0.41 -28.09 -25.29
N PRO A 16 -0.75 -27.86 -26.58
CA PRO A 16 -1.35 -26.63 -27.11
C PRO A 16 -2.60 -26.13 -26.36
N ASP A 17 -3.38 -27.05 -25.78
CA ASP A 17 -4.63 -26.76 -25.09
C ASP A 17 -4.42 -25.95 -23.79
N THR A 18 -3.32 -26.23 -23.10
CA THR A 18 -2.96 -25.54 -21.85
C THR A 18 -2.48 -24.11 -22.07
N LEU A 19 -1.83 -23.84 -23.19
CA LEU A 19 -1.31 -22.52 -23.53
C LEU A 19 -2.47 -21.55 -23.84
N HIS A 20 -3.44 -21.98 -24.64
CA HIS A 20 -4.63 -21.19 -24.96
C HIS A 20 -5.45 -20.87 -23.72
N ARG A 21 -5.58 -21.83 -22.79
CA ARG A 21 -6.26 -21.59 -21.52
C ARG A 21 -5.53 -20.55 -20.67
N GLN A 22 -4.20 -20.65 -20.55
CA GLN A 22 -3.41 -19.68 -19.78
C GLN A 22 -3.50 -18.26 -20.34
N THR A 23 -3.42 -18.09 -21.66
CA THR A 23 -3.54 -16.77 -22.28
C THR A 23 -4.95 -16.23 -22.16
N TYR A 24 -5.98 -17.08 -22.32
CA TYR A 24 -7.36 -16.69 -22.12
C TYR A 24 -7.66 -16.23 -20.68
N GLU A 25 -7.20 -16.98 -19.68
CA GLU A 25 -7.34 -16.59 -18.27
C GLU A 25 -6.58 -15.29 -17.96
N ALA A 26 -5.37 -15.11 -18.50
CA ALA A 26 -4.62 -13.88 -18.36
C ALA A 26 -5.35 -12.69 -18.99
N PHE A 27 -5.96 -12.87 -20.17
CA PHE A 27 -6.74 -11.82 -20.83
C PHE A 27 -8.01 -11.46 -20.06
N LYS A 28 -8.78 -12.44 -19.57
CA LYS A 28 -9.94 -12.18 -18.71
C LYS A 28 -9.54 -11.45 -17.44
N HIS A 29 -8.44 -11.86 -16.81
CA HIS A 29 -7.93 -11.21 -15.62
C HIS A 29 -7.50 -9.76 -15.93
N LEU A 30 -6.83 -9.53 -17.06
CA LEU A 30 -6.48 -8.19 -17.53
C LEU A 30 -7.70 -7.28 -17.64
N LEU A 31 -8.77 -7.72 -18.33
CA LEU A 31 -10.00 -6.93 -18.48
C LEU A 31 -10.68 -6.63 -17.15
N LYS A 32 -10.70 -7.61 -16.23
CA LYS A 32 -11.24 -7.41 -14.89
C LYS A 32 -10.47 -6.33 -14.12
N GLN A 33 -9.14 -6.35 -14.21
CA GLN A 33 -8.30 -5.35 -13.53
C GLN A 33 -8.36 -3.98 -14.20
N ASP A 34 -8.57 -3.92 -15.52
CA ASP A 34 -8.79 -2.68 -16.26
C ASP A 34 -10.05 -1.95 -15.83
N GLY A 35 -11.18 -2.66 -15.73
CA GLY A 35 -12.42 -2.10 -15.19
C GLY A 35 -12.23 -1.59 -13.76
N ARG A 36 -11.61 -2.41 -12.89
CA ARG A 36 -11.30 -2.01 -11.51
C ARG A 36 -10.39 -0.79 -11.45
N ALA A 37 -9.38 -0.69 -12.33
CA ALA A 37 -8.48 0.45 -12.37
C ALA A 37 -9.21 1.73 -12.78
N HIS A 38 -10.12 1.65 -13.74
CA HIS A 38 -10.97 2.78 -14.15
C HIS A 38 -11.88 3.25 -13.02
N ASP A 39 -12.56 2.33 -12.32
CA ASP A 39 -13.43 2.69 -11.18
C ASP A 39 -12.64 3.41 -10.08
N LEU A 40 -11.45 2.90 -9.73
CA LEU A 40 -10.58 3.49 -8.71
C LEU A 40 -9.98 4.83 -9.18
N MET A 41 -9.70 4.98 -10.47
CA MET A 41 -9.24 6.24 -11.06
C MET A 41 -10.34 7.30 -10.99
N ALA A 42 -11.59 6.94 -11.30
CA ALA A 42 -12.74 7.83 -11.16
C ALA A 42 -12.93 8.26 -9.69
N GLU A 43 -12.76 7.36 -8.71
CA GLU A 43 -12.76 7.75 -7.29
C GLU A 43 -11.67 8.77 -6.95
N LEU A 44 -10.46 8.63 -7.51
CA LEU A 44 -9.37 9.58 -7.31
C LEU A 44 -9.67 10.94 -7.98
N GLU A 45 -10.26 10.94 -9.17
CA GLU A 45 -10.66 12.16 -9.89
C GLU A 45 -11.76 12.92 -9.14
N ILE A 46 -12.75 12.20 -8.60
CA ILE A 46 -13.80 12.78 -7.75
C ILE A 46 -13.19 13.49 -6.53
N LEU A 47 -12.19 12.88 -5.87
CA LEU A 47 -11.50 13.53 -4.75
C LEU A 47 -10.79 14.82 -5.18
N TYR A 48 -10.22 14.85 -6.38
CA TYR A 48 -9.49 16.00 -6.90
C TYR A 48 -10.42 17.14 -7.37
N TYR A 49 -11.49 16.82 -8.11
CA TYR A 49 -12.35 17.83 -8.73
C TYR A 49 -13.59 18.19 -7.92
N GLU A 50 -14.21 17.23 -7.22
CA GLU A 50 -15.47 17.46 -6.49
C GLU A 50 -15.24 17.83 -5.01
N GLY A 51 -13.99 17.83 -4.55
CA GLY A 51 -13.63 18.23 -3.19
C GLY A 51 -14.19 17.33 -2.08
N LYS A 52 -14.51 16.06 -2.40
CA LYS A 52 -14.93 15.09 -1.39
C LYS A 52 -13.84 14.93 -0.32
N ARG A 53 -14.23 15.10 0.95
CA ARG A 53 -13.31 14.96 2.08
C ARG A 53 -13.11 13.47 2.40
N ARG A 54 -11.88 12.98 2.18
CA ARG A 54 -11.40 11.68 2.65
C ARG A 54 -10.14 11.91 3.46
N ASP A 55 -9.95 11.16 4.55
CA ASP A 55 -8.71 11.26 5.31
C ASP A 55 -7.51 10.72 4.48
N MET A 56 -6.29 11.12 4.88
CA MET A 56 -5.07 10.73 4.15
C MET A 56 -4.80 9.22 4.17
N ALA A 57 -5.27 8.49 5.18
CA ALA A 57 -5.15 7.02 5.20
C ALA A 57 -6.09 6.38 4.16
N GLY A 58 -7.30 6.92 4.00
CA GLY A 58 -8.25 6.56 2.97
C GLY A 58 -7.72 6.83 1.57
N ILE A 59 -7.10 8.00 1.34
CA ILE A 59 -6.45 8.35 0.05
C ILE A 59 -5.31 7.37 -0.25
N ARG A 60 -4.44 7.07 0.73
CA ARG A 60 -3.38 6.06 0.57
C ARG A 60 -3.91 4.67 0.24
N SER A 61 -4.99 4.26 0.90
CA SER A 61 -5.62 2.97 0.65
C SER A 61 -6.22 2.90 -0.75
N LEU A 62 -6.92 3.94 -1.18
CA LEU A 62 -7.47 4.06 -2.54
C LEU A 62 -6.36 3.99 -3.59
N PHE A 63 -5.29 4.78 -3.43
CA PHE A 63 -4.14 4.73 -4.33
C PHE A 63 -3.46 3.35 -4.34
N THR A 64 -3.32 2.70 -3.18
CA THR A 64 -2.74 1.35 -3.09
C THR A 64 -3.56 0.33 -3.89
N GLN A 65 -4.89 0.43 -3.84
CA GLN A 65 -5.77 -0.42 -4.63
C GLN A 65 -5.64 -0.14 -6.13
N PHE A 66 -5.58 1.15 -6.52
CA PHE A 66 -5.42 1.56 -7.92
C PHE A 66 -4.10 1.06 -8.50
N SER A 67 -2.99 1.35 -7.82
CA SER A 67 -1.66 0.89 -8.21
C SER A 67 -1.58 -0.64 -8.27
N GLY A 68 -2.24 -1.34 -7.35
CA GLY A 68 -2.36 -2.79 -7.36
C GLY A 68 -3.10 -3.34 -8.58
N ALA A 69 -4.21 -2.71 -9.00
CA ALA A 69 -4.93 -3.09 -10.22
C ALA A 69 -4.07 -2.90 -11.47
N VAL A 70 -3.33 -1.79 -11.57
CA VAL A 70 -2.38 -1.54 -12.68
C VAL A 70 -1.26 -2.58 -12.69
N GLN A 71 -0.65 -2.87 -11.54
CA GLN A 71 0.37 -3.92 -11.42
C GLN A 71 -0.17 -5.29 -11.87
N ALA A 72 -1.43 -5.61 -11.53
CA ALA A 72 -2.07 -6.86 -11.92
C ALA A 72 -2.33 -6.95 -13.44
N MET A 73 -2.67 -5.82 -14.08
CA MET A 73 -2.73 -5.74 -15.55
C MET A 73 -1.36 -5.99 -16.18
N ILE A 74 -0.31 -5.35 -15.67
CA ILE A 74 1.07 -5.56 -16.15
C ILE A 74 1.49 -7.02 -16.01
N GLY A 75 1.16 -7.68 -14.90
CA GLY A 75 1.41 -9.10 -14.71
C GLY A 75 0.67 -9.97 -15.74
N SER A 76 -0.57 -9.60 -16.06
CA SER A 76 -1.36 -10.30 -17.09
C SER A 76 -0.77 -10.08 -18.50
N LEU A 77 -0.31 -8.86 -18.80
CA LEU A 77 0.42 -8.55 -20.03
C LEU A 77 1.74 -9.31 -20.12
N ALA A 78 2.44 -9.55 -19.02
CA ALA A 78 3.68 -10.33 -19.03
C ALA A 78 3.44 -11.79 -19.45
N VAL A 79 2.26 -12.35 -19.15
CA VAL A 79 1.86 -13.69 -19.60
C VAL A 79 1.53 -13.71 -21.10
N LEU A 80 0.90 -12.63 -21.60
CA LEU A 80 0.47 -12.50 -22.99
C LEU A 80 1.62 -12.08 -23.95
N LYS A 81 2.40 -11.08 -23.56
CA LYS A 81 3.49 -10.47 -24.33
C LYS A 81 4.62 -9.99 -23.39
N PRO A 82 5.59 -10.87 -23.06
CA PRO A 82 6.61 -10.60 -22.03
C PRO A 82 7.51 -9.38 -22.30
N THR A 83 7.85 -9.15 -23.57
CA THR A 83 8.80 -8.10 -23.97
C THR A 83 8.27 -6.70 -23.63
N ASP A 84 6.97 -6.46 -23.83
CA ASP A 84 6.37 -5.14 -23.62
C ASP A 84 6.08 -4.88 -22.13
N ALA A 85 5.76 -5.93 -21.38
CA ALA A 85 5.42 -5.82 -19.96
C ALA A 85 6.60 -5.39 -19.08
N THR A 86 7.84 -5.68 -19.51
CA THR A 86 9.05 -5.34 -18.74
C THR A 86 9.23 -3.84 -18.61
N THR A 87 9.10 -3.11 -19.73
CA THR A 87 9.20 -1.64 -19.75
C THR A 87 8.06 -1.02 -18.93
N LEU A 88 6.83 -1.54 -19.09
CA LEU A 88 5.66 -1.04 -18.37
C LEU A 88 5.79 -1.24 -16.85
N ALA A 89 6.33 -2.38 -16.40
CA ALA A 89 6.62 -2.64 -14.99
C ALA A 89 7.63 -1.65 -14.41
N GLN A 90 8.65 -1.24 -15.18
CA GLN A 90 9.63 -0.25 -14.73
C GLN A 90 9.00 1.13 -14.55
N TYR A 91 8.18 1.56 -15.52
CA TYR A 91 7.45 2.83 -15.41
C TYR A 91 6.47 2.82 -14.24
N HIS A 92 5.69 1.75 -14.08
CA HIS A 92 4.75 1.60 -12.97
C HIS A 92 5.48 1.67 -11.63
N LYS A 93 6.59 0.93 -11.45
CA LYS A 93 7.38 0.97 -10.22
C LYS A 93 7.88 2.39 -9.90
N LYS A 94 8.32 3.13 -10.91
CA LYS A 94 8.76 4.53 -10.75
C LYS A 94 7.62 5.42 -10.29
N LEU A 95 6.46 5.33 -10.94
CA LEU A 95 5.28 6.15 -10.60
C LEU A 95 4.71 5.80 -9.22
N ASP A 96 4.56 4.51 -8.91
CA ASP A 96 4.10 4.01 -7.62
C ASP A 96 4.99 4.54 -6.49
N PHE A 97 6.31 4.49 -6.67
CA PHE A 97 7.26 5.04 -5.69
C PHE A 97 7.03 6.54 -5.44
N TYR A 98 6.97 7.37 -6.49
CA TYR A 98 6.81 8.82 -6.31
C TYR A 98 5.48 9.18 -5.67
N ILE A 99 4.39 8.52 -6.06
CA ILE A 99 3.08 8.82 -5.48
C ILE A 99 3.02 8.35 -4.02
N ARG A 100 3.55 7.18 -3.68
CA ARG A 100 3.66 6.75 -2.27
C ARG A 100 4.50 7.69 -1.44
N PHE A 101 5.57 8.23 -2.01
CA PHE A 101 6.40 9.24 -1.34
C PHE A 101 5.60 10.52 -1.09
N LEU A 102 4.84 11.01 -2.06
CA LEU A 102 3.97 12.19 -1.91
C LEU A 102 2.86 11.98 -0.88
N LEU A 103 2.33 10.75 -0.78
CA LEU A 103 1.27 10.40 0.16
C LEU A 103 1.79 9.94 1.54
N ALA A 104 3.10 9.87 1.73
CA ALA A 104 3.70 9.43 2.98
C ALA A 104 3.22 10.32 4.14
N PRO A 105 2.89 9.74 5.30
CA PRO A 105 2.57 10.55 6.46
C PRO A 105 3.74 11.48 6.80
N PRO A 106 3.47 12.71 7.27
CA PRO A 106 4.54 13.59 7.72
C PRO A 106 5.33 12.89 8.82
N LEU A 107 6.64 13.14 8.85
CA LEU A 107 7.50 12.64 9.91
C LEU A 107 6.91 13.11 11.24
N GLN A 108 6.35 12.19 12.01
CA GLN A 108 5.92 12.53 13.34
C GLN A 108 7.18 12.67 14.17
N PRO A 109 7.41 13.82 14.85
CA PRO A 109 8.49 13.86 15.81
C PRO A 109 8.24 12.71 16.78
N ALA A 110 9.27 11.89 17.01
CA ALA A 110 9.24 10.98 18.15
C ALA A 110 9.04 11.89 19.36
N GLY A 111 7.79 11.96 19.84
CA GLY A 111 7.45 12.80 20.97
C GLY A 111 8.38 12.43 22.12
N LYS A 112 8.67 13.38 23.00
CA LYS A 112 9.20 13.04 24.33
C LYS A 112 8.34 11.89 24.86
N PRO A 113 8.91 10.90 25.57
CA PRO A 113 8.11 9.83 26.12
C PRO A 113 6.93 10.46 26.86
N PHE A 114 5.70 10.13 26.45
CA PHE A 114 4.47 10.51 27.16
C PHE A 114 4.31 9.73 28.48
N VAL A 115 5.45 9.30 29.03
CA VAL A 115 5.60 8.54 30.25
C VAL A 115 6.16 9.51 31.26
N LEU A 116 5.35 9.85 32.25
CA LEU A 116 5.80 10.56 33.44
C LEU A 116 6.14 9.52 34.49
N ALA A 117 7.32 9.62 35.11
CA ALA A 117 7.57 8.83 36.30
C ALA A 117 6.61 9.28 37.42
N LEU A 118 6.16 8.36 38.27
CA LEU A 118 5.27 8.72 39.39
C LEU A 118 5.88 9.82 40.29
N SER A 119 7.21 9.86 40.40
CA SER A 119 7.96 10.90 41.13
C SER A 119 7.89 12.30 40.48
N GLU A 120 7.57 12.38 39.19
CA GLU A 120 7.51 13.62 38.42
C GLU A 120 6.09 14.21 38.37
N ILE A 121 5.09 13.45 38.83
CA ILE A 121 3.69 13.86 38.82
C ILE A 121 3.42 14.80 40.00
N THR A 122 3.29 16.10 39.70
CA THR A 122 2.97 17.14 40.69
C THR A 122 1.56 17.71 40.55
N LYS A 123 0.92 17.54 39.38
CA LYS A 123 -0.42 18.07 39.07
C LYS A 123 -1.26 17.05 38.29
N SER A 124 -2.58 17.09 38.50
CA SER A 124 -3.55 16.22 37.84
C SER A 124 -3.79 16.54 36.37
N ASP A 125 -3.52 17.78 35.95
CA ASP A 125 -3.95 18.30 34.63
C ASP A 125 -3.32 17.54 33.45
N VAL A 126 -2.13 16.97 33.67
CA VAL A 126 -1.34 16.27 32.63
C VAL A 126 -1.32 14.75 32.82
N SER A 127 -1.52 14.27 34.04
CA SER A 127 -1.44 12.85 34.42
C SER A 127 -2.81 12.18 34.64
N GLY A 128 -3.86 13.00 34.80
CA GLY A 128 -5.17 12.57 35.23
C GLY A 128 -5.24 12.26 36.74
N ASN A 129 -6.44 12.35 37.31
CA ASN A 129 -6.64 12.22 38.76
C ASN A 129 -6.16 10.88 39.34
N LYS A 130 -6.28 9.78 38.57
CA LYS A 130 -5.86 8.45 39.04
C LYS A 130 -4.34 8.36 39.21
N ALA A 131 -3.58 8.79 38.22
CA ALA A 131 -2.12 8.74 38.28
C ALA A 131 -1.56 9.75 39.29
N TYR A 132 -2.20 10.93 39.42
CA TYR A 132 -1.88 11.90 40.47
C TYR A 132 -2.08 11.33 41.88
N ASN A 133 -3.23 10.71 42.16
CA ASN A 133 -3.47 10.10 43.46
C ASN A 133 -2.52 8.93 43.74
N LEU A 134 -2.19 8.13 42.71
CA LEU A 134 -1.21 7.06 42.84
C LEU A 134 0.19 7.60 43.15
N ALA A 135 0.61 8.68 42.47
CA ALA A 135 1.86 9.36 42.76
C ALA A 135 1.88 9.87 44.20
N LYS A 136 0.82 10.55 44.64
CA LYS A 136 0.66 11.06 46.01
C LYS A 136 0.74 9.96 47.07
N LEU A 137 0.07 8.83 46.86
CA LEU A 137 0.15 7.66 47.75
C LEU A 137 1.59 7.15 47.87
N LYS A 138 2.34 7.13 46.76
CA LYS A 138 3.73 6.67 46.74
C LYS A 138 4.68 7.68 47.40
N THR A 139 4.55 8.98 47.12
CA THR A 139 5.49 10.01 47.62
C THR A 139 5.19 10.51 49.02
N GLU A 140 3.92 10.68 49.39
CA GLU A 140 3.55 11.24 50.70
C GLU A 140 3.32 10.15 51.75
N LEU A 141 2.83 8.97 51.33
CA LEU A 141 2.38 7.92 52.24
C LEU A 141 3.30 6.68 52.24
N ASN A 142 4.36 6.67 51.43
CA ASN A 142 5.28 5.52 51.27
C ASN A 142 4.54 4.19 51.05
N ALA A 143 3.37 4.24 50.40
CA ALA A 143 2.65 3.04 50.02
C ALA A 143 3.46 2.25 48.97
N PRO A 144 3.45 0.90 49.04
CA PRO A 144 4.22 0.05 48.12
C PRO A 144 3.86 0.27 46.64
#